data_AF-A0A183GXT4-F1
#
_entry.id   AF-A0A183GXT4-F1
#
_cell.length_a   1.000
_cell.length_b   1.000
_cell.length_c   1.000
_cell.angle_alpha   90.00
_cell.angle_beta   90.00
_cell.angle_gamma   90.00
#
_symmetry.space_group_name_H-M   'P 1'
#
loop_
_entity.id
_entity.type
_entity.pdbx_description
1 polymer ?
#
loop_
_entity_poly.entity_id
_entity_poly.type
_entity_poly.pdbx_seq_one_letter_code
_entity_poly.pdbx_strand_id
1 'polypeptide(L)'
;MSISDHTLILVQLLTSLFFIRSNRCNFYATAIPQRANEPWSVILCKFADTAKYEPQTREWYQKWMTGSGAGTIAKYFMDVSNGIYTITNTEVLGWMTLPWTIQQVKLMALMDETLWKDDNISTLFFVKAKQLCVEFAARKTKLNKRKITILNAEHGAMYGKENGVLITPRLSFNSVLAHEMVHSFHIGHSYSDRKIKIFPNARMGEYDDHYDLMSTANARMYKSRYGFSGPGLNGPHLDYLGWLPSNRILYFGRDGRSSSMIRLSSLSIPHAWTKDWLLVMVPFDRNNPANVFTLEFRTPVNYDSGIMQEAIIIHKVDLKGTNYYSTIVTHRKDYDEMMVGTEWVHFLEQDSPEIYPAIKLRVERIDRQRQIAILLINSTFSPVKNCFYNKVNFKNTFSGDLNTKTQRHLTNDTNETKQNSLSNGTHLRCEQKRLGEIHVKAKLFSFFKDLLTFGMNACHDGYVWRTIDPYDYVCITKERKQQIQNQRKARNRLRICRKPLVPRKAFPSDHVCVTQKEFAITQQENAESHKNMKYHLFFNGEETIAL
;
A
#
# COMPACT_ATOMS: atom_id res chain seq x y z
N MET A 1 68.14 12.52 -31.51
CA MET A 1 67.47 12.36 -30.20
C MET A 1 66.01 12.73 -30.39
N SER A 2 65.15 11.73 -30.57
CA SER A 2 63.72 11.86 -30.87
C SER A 2 62.96 11.24 -29.71
N ILE A 3 62.13 12.03 -29.03
CA ILE A 3 61.24 11.56 -27.96
C ILE A 3 59.90 11.22 -28.64
N SER A 4 59.61 9.92 -28.77
CA SER A 4 58.35 9.39 -29.30
C SER A 4 57.50 8.77 -28.19
N ASP A 5 56.20 9.02 -28.26
CA ASP A 5 55.14 8.03 -28.02
C ASP A 5 54.93 7.45 -26.61
N HIS A 6 55.04 8.25 -25.56
CA HIS A 6 54.50 7.87 -24.24
C HIS A 6 53.37 8.76 -23.68
N THR A 7 53.00 9.84 -24.38
CA THR A 7 51.91 10.74 -23.97
C THR A 7 50.60 10.55 -24.75
N LEU A 8 50.57 9.69 -25.78
CA LEU A 8 49.35 9.42 -26.56
C LEU A 8 48.55 8.19 -26.08
N ILE A 9 49.15 7.31 -25.26
CA ILE A 9 48.52 6.05 -24.81
C ILE A 9 47.64 6.25 -23.56
N LEU A 10 47.91 7.29 -22.75
CA LEU A 10 47.09 7.60 -21.56
C LEU A 10 45.76 8.31 -21.90
N VAL A 11 45.65 8.93 -23.08
CA VAL A 11 44.41 9.62 -23.51
C VAL A 11 43.43 8.67 -24.23
N GLN A 12 43.91 7.55 -24.77
CA GLN A 12 43.05 6.52 -25.40
C GLN A 12 42.49 5.48 -24.41
N LEU A 13 43.09 5.33 -23.22
CA LEU A 13 42.55 4.46 -22.15
C LEU A 13 41.47 5.15 -21.29
N LEU A 14 41.41 6.49 -21.27
CA LEU A 14 40.38 7.25 -20.55
C LEU A 14 39.08 7.51 -21.34
N THR A 15 39.10 7.29 -22.66
CA THR A 15 37.91 7.45 -23.52
C THR A 15 37.13 6.14 -23.73
N SER A 16 37.63 5.03 -23.18
CA SER A 16 36.97 3.70 -23.26
C SER A 16 36.00 3.41 -22.09
N LEU A 17 35.78 4.35 -21.17
CA LEU A 17 34.88 4.21 -20.00
C LEU A 17 33.48 4.83 -20.19
N PHE A 18 33.17 5.39 -21.36
CA PHE A 18 31.84 5.97 -21.64
C PHE A 18 31.15 5.44 -22.89
N PHE A 19 31.47 4.22 -23.32
CA PHE A 19 30.45 3.42 -24.01
C PHE A 19 29.54 2.79 -22.95
N ILE A 20 28.56 3.59 -22.50
CA ILE A 20 27.33 3.06 -21.94
C ILE A 20 26.67 2.29 -23.08
N ARG A 21 27.07 1.02 -23.23
CA ARG A 21 26.28 0.01 -23.91
C ARG A 21 24.88 0.17 -23.36
N SER A 22 23.91 0.34 -24.25
CA SER A 22 22.48 0.47 -23.99
C SER A 22 21.94 -0.79 -23.32
N ASN A 23 22.40 -1.10 -22.11
CA ASN A 23 21.62 -1.86 -21.16
C ASN A 23 20.36 -1.04 -20.95
N ARG A 24 19.22 -1.67 -21.23
CA ARG A 24 17.90 -1.17 -20.83
C ARG A 24 17.86 -1.13 -19.30
N CYS A 25 18.61 -0.23 -18.66
CA CYS A 25 18.42 0.09 -17.26
C CYS A 25 17.03 0.70 -17.18
N ASN A 26 16.08 -0.03 -16.61
CA ASN A 26 14.76 0.49 -16.30
C ASN A 26 14.92 1.46 -15.12
N PHE A 27 15.35 2.69 -15.41
CA PHE A 27 15.71 3.69 -14.40
C PHE A 27 14.55 4.05 -13.43
N TYR A 28 13.30 3.76 -13.80
CA TYR A 28 12.09 3.96 -13.00
C TYR A 28 11.63 2.73 -12.19
N ALA A 29 12.30 1.58 -12.30
CA ALA A 29 11.83 0.32 -11.69
C ALA A 29 11.97 0.25 -10.16
N THR A 30 12.60 1.25 -9.54
CA THR A 30 12.84 1.34 -8.09
C THR A 30 11.89 2.29 -7.38
N ALA A 31 11.08 3.07 -8.12
CA ALA A 31 10.12 3.98 -7.53
C ALA A 31 9.08 3.23 -6.70
N ILE A 32 8.73 3.80 -5.55
CA ILE A 32 7.61 3.36 -4.73
C ILE A 32 6.65 4.55 -4.60
N PRO A 33 5.37 4.39 -4.96
CA PRO A 33 4.75 3.18 -5.51
C PRO A 33 5.26 2.80 -6.91
N GLN A 34 5.26 1.50 -7.22
CA GLN A 34 5.88 0.96 -8.43
C GLN A 34 5.03 1.22 -9.66
N ARG A 35 5.61 1.88 -10.66
CA ARG A 35 4.97 2.22 -11.94
C ARG A 35 5.82 1.69 -13.09
N ALA A 36 5.70 0.41 -13.40
CA ALA A 36 6.60 -0.23 -14.34
C ALA A 36 5.99 -1.47 -14.99
N ASN A 37 6.62 -1.86 -16.10
CA ASN A 37 6.56 -3.24 -16.55
C ASN A 37 7.63 -4.06 -15.81
N GLU A 38 7.22 -5.08 -15.08
CA GLU A 38 8.11 -6.02 -14.38
C GLU A 38 7.87 -7.44 -14.93
N PRO A 39 8.65 -7.89 -15.93
CA PRO A 39 8.57 -9.26 -16.41
C PRO A 39 8.95 -10.27 -15.32
N TRP A 40 8.23 -11.38 -15.25
CA TRP A 40 8.50 -12.50 -14.35
C TRP A 40 9.15 -13.66 -15.12
N SER A 41 9.89 -14.51 -14.41
CA SER A 41 10.28 -15.84 -14.92
C SER A 41 9.39 -16.90 -14.29
N VAL A 42 8.59 -17.56 -15.11
CA VAL A 42 7.71 -18.65 -14.67
C VAL A 42 8.41 -19.96 -14.97
N ILE A 43 8.61 -20.79 -13.94
CA ILE A 43 9.49 -21.94 -13.96
C ILE A 43 8.65 -23.17 -13.65
N LEU A 44 8.47 -24.03 -14.64
CA LEU A 44 7.73 -25.28 -14.48
C LEU A 44 8.70 -26.39 -14.05
N CYS A 45 8.49 -26.97 -12.88
CA CYS A 45 9.40 -27.98 -12.31
C CYS A 45 8.67 -29.24 -11.88
N LYS A 46 9.23 -30.39 -12.26
CA LYS A 46 8.74 -31.72 -11.89
C LYS A 46 9.84 -32.54 -11.24
N PHE A 47 9.46 -33.44 -10.34
CA PHE A 47 10.43 -34.27 -9.60
C PHE A 47 10.77 -35.56 -10.37
N ALA A 48 11.86 -36.22 -10.00
CA ALA A 48 12.35 -37.42 -10.69
C ALA A 48 11.30 -38.56 -10.68
N ASP A 49 10.61 -38.74 -9.55
CA ASP A 49 9.55 -39.72 -9.32
C ASP A 49 8.21 -39.34 -9.95
N THR A 50 8.03 -38.08 -10.35
CA THR A 50 6.79 -37.57 -10.98
C THR A 50 7.02 -37.06 -12.41
N ALA A 51 8.16 -37.39 -13.02
CA ALA A 51 8.61 -36.81 -14.29
C ALA A 51 7.64 -37.03 -15.49
N LYS A 52 6.73 -38.00 -15.39
CA LYS A 52 5.73 -38.32 -16.42
C LYS A 52 4.47 -37.46 -16.35
N TYR A 53 4.25 -36.73 -15.25
CA TYR A 53 3.05 -35.95 -15.04
C TYR A 53 3.32 -34.45 -15.22
N GLU A 54 2.63 -33.85 -16.19
CA GLU A 54 2.62 -32.41 -16.46
C GLU A 54 1.16 -31.94 -16.43
N PRO A 55 0.74 -31.18 -15.39
CA PRO A 55 -0.65 -30.75 -15.24
C PRO A 55 -1.21 -29.99 -16.44
N GLN A 56 -0.39 -29.15 -17.06
CA GLN A 56 -0.70 -28.35 -18.24
C GLN A 56 0.58 -28.11 -19.05
N THR A 57 0.43 -27.79 -20.34
CA THR A 57 1.59 -27.52 -21.21
C THR A 57 2.20 -26.14 -20.93
N ARG A 58 3.47 -25.96 -21.33
CA ARG A 58 4.15 -24.65 -21.27
C ARG A 58 3.32 -23.56 -21.97
N GLU A 59 2.76 -23.87 -23.14
CA GLU A 59 1.99 -22.94 -23.95
C GLU A 59 0.69 -22.54 -23.26
N TRP A 60 0.08 -23.45 -22.49
CA TRP A 60 -1.08 -23.14 -21.66
C TRP A 60 -0.71 -22.13 -20.58
N TYR A 61 0.39 -22.37 -19.83
CA TYR A 61 0.86 -21.43 -18.82
C TYR A 61 1.26 -20.08 -19.43
N GLN A 62 1.91 -20.06 -20.61
CA GLN A 62 2.27 -18.81 -21.29
C GLN A 62 1.03 -17.98 -21.65
N LYS A 63 -0.03 -18.65 -22.14
CA LYS A 63 -1.33 -18.03 -22.43
C LYS A 63 -2.03 -17.55 -21.16
N TRP A 64 -1.95 -18.29 -20.06
CA TRP A 64 -2.51 -17.86 -18.78
C TRP A 64 -1.79 -16.63 -18.21
N MET A 65 -0.45 -16.59 -18.30
CA MET A 65 0.34 -15.50 -17.75
C MET A 65 0.21 -14.20 -18.56
N THR A 66 0.28 -14.29 -19.89
CA THR A 66 0.47 -13.10 -20.76
C THR A 66 -0.44 -13.07 -21.99
N GLY A 67 -1.36 -14.01 -22.14
CA GLY A 67 -2.33 -13.98 -23.24
C GLY A 67 -3.23 -12.76 -23.20
N SER A 68 -3.80 -12.40 -24.34
CA SER A 68 -4.71 -11.25 -24.50
C SER A 68 -6.14 -11.50 -24.01
N GLY A 69 -6.49 -12.75 -23.68
CA GLY A 69 -7.83 -13.12 -23.23
C GLY A 69 -8.17 -12.61 -21.84
N ALA A 70 -9.46 -12.53 -21.51
CA ALA A 70 -9.92 -12.26 -20.15
C ALA A 70 -9.46 -13.38 -19.19
N GLY A 71 -9.22 -13.01 -17.92
CA GLY A 71 -8.80 -13.93 -16.86
C GLY A 71 -7.31 -14.31 -16.89
N THR A 72 -6.48 -13.67 -17.71
CA THR A 72 -5.01 -13.82 -17.63
C THR A 72 -4.44 -12.98 -16.49
N ILE A 73 -3.28 -13.40 -15.97
CA ILE A 73 -2.59 -12.70 -14.88
C ILE A 73 -2.15 -11.30 -15.33
N ALA A 74 -1.60 -11.17 -16.55
CA ALA A 74 -1.24 -9.87 -17.10
C ALA A 74 -2.44 -8.92 -17.19
N LYS A 75 -3.62 -9.44 -17.55
CA LYS A 75 -4.84 -8.63 -17.62
C LYS A 75 -5.36 -8.25 -16.24
N TYR A 76 -5.29 -9.16 -15.25
CA TYR A 76 -5.60 -8.85 -13.85
C TYR A 76 -4.82 -7.63 -13.35
N PHE A 77 -3.49 -7.69 -13.43
CA PHE A 77 -2.64 -6.60 -12.96
C PHE A 77 -2.82 -5.32 -13.77
N MET A 78 -2.99 -5.41 -15.10
CA MET A 78 -3.28 -4.25 -15.94
C MET A 78 -4.58 -3.55 -15.52
N ASP A 79 -5.66 -4.31 -15.36
CA ASP A 79 -6.99 -3.75 -15.12
C ASP A 79 -7.12 -3.23 -13.68
N VAL A 80 -6.71 -4.01 -12.68
CA VAL A 80 -6.79 -3.61 -11.25
C VAL A 80 -5.88 -2.42 -10.94
N SER A 81 -4.69 -2.36 -11.55
CA SER A 81 -3.80 -1.20 -11.38
C SER A 81 -4.15 -0.02 -12.29
N ASN A 82 -5.17 -0.13 -13.15
CA ASN A 82 -5.51 0.88 -14.16
C ASN A 82 -4.34 1.26 -15.09
N GLY A 83 -3.55 0.26 -15.47
CA GLY A 83 -2.41 0.38 -16.37
C GLY A 83 -1.13 0.91 -15.73
N ILE A 84 -1.08 1.00 -14.40
CA ILE A 84 0.10 1.47 -13.66
C ILE A 84 1.18 0.39 -13.54
N TYR A 85 0.77 -0.88 -13.41
CA TYR A 85 1.66 -2.03 -13.30
C TYR A 85 1.33 -3.10 -14.34
N THR A 86 2.37 -3.62 -14.99
CA THR A 86 2.21 -4.66 -16.01
C THR A 86 3.30 -5.73 -15.89
N ILE A 87 3.00 -6.93 -16.35
CA ILE A 87 3.96 -8.06 -16.39
C ILE A 87 4.20 -8.58 -17.81
N THR A 88 4.08 -7.69 -18.80
CA THR A 88 4.33 -8.04 -20.21
C THR A 88 5.76 -8.55 -20.40
N ASN A 89 5.95 -9.44 -21.38
CA ASN A 89 7.19 -10.17 -21.61
C ASN A 89 7.58 -11.13 -20.48
N THR A 90 6.64 -11.52 -19.61
CA THR A 90 6.84 -12.66 -18.71
C THR A 90 7.03 -13.93 -19.55
N GLU A 91 8.09 -14.67 -19.26
CA GLU A 91 8.45 -15.89 -19.98
C GLU A 91 8.20 -17.13 -19.13
N VAL A 92 7.55 -18.11 -19.74
CA VAL A 92 7.38 -19.45 -19.15
C VAL A 92 8.47 -20.38 -19.68
N LEU A 93 9.29 -20.88 -18.77
CA LEU A 93 10.24 -21.95 -19.02
C LEU A 93 9.49 -23.28 -19.04
N GLY A 94 9.84 -24.18 -19.96
CA GLY A 94 9.22 -25.50 -20.05
C GLY A 94 9.46 -26.37 -18.81
N TRP A 95 8.75 -27.50 -18.72
CA TRP A 95 8.88 -28.45 -17.61
C TRP A 95 10.30 -28.99 -17.49
N MET A 96 10.97 -28.65 -16.39
CA MET A 96 12.28 -29.17 -16.04
C MET A 96 12.16 -30.29 -15.02
N THR A 97 12.72 -31.44 -15.36
CA THR A 97 12.85 -32.56 -14.42
C THR A 97 14.01 -32.30 -13.47
N LEU A 98 13.70 -32.10 -12.19
CA LEU A 98 14.67 -32.07 -11.11
C LEU A 98 15.22 -33.49 -10.89
N PRO A 99 16.51 -33.64 -10.54
CA PRO A 99 17.13 -34.96 -10.34
C PRO A 99 16.69 -35.63 -9.01
N TRP A 100 15.94 -34.94 -8.17
CA TRP A 100 15.51 -35.42 -6.85
C TRP A 100 14.03 -35.85 -6.86
N THR A 101 13.74 -36.87 -6.06
CA THR A 101 12.37 -37.29 -5.71
C THR A 101 11.76 -36.34 -4.69
N ILE A 102 10.43 -36.36 -4.54
CA ILE A 102 9.73 -35.56 -3.54
C ILE A 102 10.25 -35.88 -2.13
N GLN A 103 10.46 -37.16 -1.82
CA GLN A 103 10.94 -37.59 -0.51
C GLN A 103 12.36 -37.08 -0.21
N GLN A 104 13.26 -37.12 -1.20
CA GLN A 104 14.61 -36.55 -1.05
C GLN A 104 14.56 -35.05 -0.78
N VAL A 105 13.69 -34.30 -1.46
CA VAL A 105 13.55 -32.86 -1.23
C VAL A 105 12.98 -32.57 0.16
N LYS A 106 12.03 -33.36 0.67
CA LYS A 106 11.54 -33.26 2.05
C LYS A 106 12.67 -33.48 3.06
N LEU A 107 13.52 -34.49 2.85
CA LEU A 107 14.69 -34.72 3.70
C LEU A 107 15.69 -33.57 3.64
N MET A 108 15.99 -33.04 2.45
CA MET A 108 16.86 -31.87 2.30
C MET A 108 16.29 -30.63 3.00
N ALA A 109 14.98 -30.46 3.00
CA ALA A 109 14.32 -29.36 3.69
C ALA A 109 14.46 -29.48 5.22
N LEU A 110 14.30 -30.69 5.76
CA LEU A 110 14.48 -30.97 7.19
C LEU A 110 15.94 -30.82 7.64
N MET A 111 16.90 -31.14 6.78
CA MET A 111 18.33 -31.02 7.08
C MET A 111 18.89 -29.60 6.91
N ASP A 112 18.12 -28.68 6.33
CA ASP A 112 18.57 -27.31 6.15
C ASP A 112 18.30 -26.47 7.40
N GLU A 113 19.36 -26.29 8.20
CA GLU A 113 19.31 -25.52 9.45
C GLU A 113 18.82 -24.08 9.26
N THR A 114 19.02 -23.49 8.06
CA THR A 114 18.55 -22.13 7.77
C THR A 114 17.03 -22.02 7.73
N LEU A 115 16.34 -23.15 7.54
CA LEU A 115 14.88 -23.23 7.42
C LEU A 115 14.18 -23.59 8.74
N TRP A 116 14.90 -23.96 9.80
CA TRP A 116 14.35 -24.39 11.10
C TRP A 116 13.58 -23.32 11.89
N LYS A 117 13.21 -22.22 11.26
CA LYS A 117 12.32 -21.19 11.82
C LYS A 117 10.84 -21.57 11.70
N ASP A 118 10.51 -22.59 10.92
CA ASP A 118 9.15 -23.10 10.72
C ASP A 118 9.11 -24.60 11.01
N ASP A 119 8.21 -25.02 11.90
CA ASP A 119 8.04 -26.43 12.27
C ASP A 119 7.16 -27.20 11.25
N ASN A 120 6.55 -26.50 10.30
CA ASN A 120 5.70 -27.11 9.29
C ASN A 120 6.52 -27.69 8.13
N ILE A 121 6.66 -29.01 8.14
CA ILE A 121 7.34 -29.80 7.10
C ILE A 121 6.86 -29.46 5.69
N SER A 122 5.58 -29.15 5.49
CA SER A 122 5.05 -28.76 4.17
C SER A 122 5.61 -27.42 3.72
N THR A 123 5.68 -26.43 4.62
CA THR A 123 6.29 -25.13 4.31
C THR A 123 7.77 -25.29 3.98
N LEU A 124 8.52 -26.02 4.82
CA LEU A 124 9.94 -26.31 4.59
C LEU A 124 10.18 -26.94 3.23
N PHE A 125 9.38 -27.95 2.89
CA PHE A 125 9.43 -28.62 1.59
C PHE A 125 9.24 -27.63 0.44
N PHE A 126 8.21 -26.79 0.47
CA PHE A 126 7.94 -25.84 -0.61
C PHE A 126 9.04 -24.78 -0.74
N VAL A 127 9.59 -24.27 0.37
CA VAL A 127 10.73 -23.35 0.35
C VAL A 127 11.93 -24.01 -0.34
N LYS A 128 12.28 -25.23 0.06
CA LYS A 128 13.38 -25.99 -0.53
C LYS A 128 13.15 -26.34 -2.00
N ALA A 129 11.95 -26.81 -2.34
CA ALA A 129 11.59 -27.16 -3.72
C ALA A 129 11.64 -25.92 -4.65
N LYS A 130 11.14 -24.78 -4.17
CA LYS A 130 11.22 -23.49 -4.88
C LYS A 130 12.67 -23.08 -5.12
N GLN A 131 13.51 -23.15 -4.09
CA GLN A 131 14.95 -22.86 -4.19
C GLN A 131 15.64 -23.74 -5.25
N LEU A 132 15.50 -25.06 -5.15
CA LEU A 132 16.13 -26.01 -6.07
C LEU A 132 15.68 -25.80 -7.52
N CYS A 133 14.40 -25.55 -7.72
CA CYS A 133 13.84 -25.26 -9.04
C CYS A 133 14.42 -23.98 -9.66
N VAL A 134 14.49 -22.90 -8.88
CA VAL A 134 15.05 -21.61 -9.32
C VAL A 134 16.55 -21.76 -9.64
N GLU A 135 17.33 -22.39 -8.77
CA GLU A 135 18.76 -22.63 -8.99
C GLU A 135 19.02 -23.47 -10.25
N PHE A 136 18.25 -24.55 -10.43
CA PHE A 136 18.37 -25.40 -11.60
C PHE A 136 18.03 -24.66 -12.90
N ALA A 137 17.02 -23.79 -12.87
CA ALA A 137 16.64 -22.93 -13.98
C ALA A 137 17.72 -21.89 -14.31
N ALA A 138 18.30 -21.25 -13.28
CA ALA A 138 19.32 -20.21 -13.43
C ALA A 138 20.62 -20.73 -14.06
N ARG A 139 20.93 -22.03 -13.92
CA ARG A 139 22.06 -22.67 -14.61
C ARG A 139 21.84 -22.80 -16.12
N LYS A 140 20.59 -22.78 -16.58
CA LYS A 140 20.22 -22.97 -18.00
C LYS A 140 19.94 -21.66 -18.72
N THR A 141 19.38 -20.68 -18.02
CA THR A 141 19.00 -19.39 -18.61
C THR A 141 19.03 -18.26 -17.61
N LYS A 142 19.10 -17.03 -18.11
CA LYS A 142 19.01 -15.82 -17.29
C LYS A 142 17.56 -15.62 -16.83
N LEU A 143 17.36 -15.58 -15.52
CA LEU A 143 16.05 -15.33 -14.93
C LEU A 143 15.81 -13.83 -14.67
N ASN A 144 14.55 -13.44 -14.69
CA ASN A 144 14.09 -12.15 -14.22
C ASN A 144 14.24 -12.04 -12.69
N LYS A 145 14.18 -10.80 -12.18
CA LYS A 145 14.27 -10.53 -10.73
C LYS A 145 13.18 -11.28 -9.96
N ARG A 146 11.94 -11.22 -10.46
CA ARG A 146 10.78 -11.92 -9.90
C ARG A 146 10.60 -13.29 -10.57
N LYS A 147 10.30 -14.30 -9.75
CA LYS A 147 10.10 -15.68 -10.20
C LYS A 147 8.77 -16.24 -9.70
N ILE A 148 8.17 -17.11 -10.50
CA ILE A 148 7.06 -17.98 -10.12
C ILE A 148 7.50 -19.41 -10.39
N THR A 149 7.45 -20.27 -9.40
CA THR A 149 7.68 -21.70 -9.53
C THR A 149 6.35 -22.43 -9.55
N ILE A 150 6.13 -23.28 -10.55
CA ILE A 150 4.95 -24.14 -10.63
C ILE A 150 5.42 -25.58 -10.53
N LEU A 151 5.00 -26.27 -9.47
CA LEU A 151 5.30 -27.68 -9.27
C LEU A 151 4.20 -28.56 -9.88
N ASN A 152 4.56 -29.78 -10.27
CA ASN A 152 3.62 -30.78 -10.76
C ASN A 152 3.00 -31.65 -9.65
N ALA A 153 3.37 -31.45 -8.40
CA ALA A 153 2.97 -32.28 -7.28
C ALA A 153 2.65 -31.44 -6.03
N GLU A 154 2.14 -32.10 -5.00
CA GLU A 154 1.76 -31.52 -3.71
C GLU A 154 0.65 -30.46 -3.80
N HIS A 155 0.26 -29.91 -2.65
CA HIS A 155 -0.84 -28.96 -2.52
C HIS A 155 -0.43 -27.80 -1.63
N GLY A 156 -0.20 -26.64 -2.23
CA GLY A 156 0.24 -25.44 -1.56
C GLY A 156 0.45 -24.28 -2.53
N ALA A 157 0.39 -23.08 -1.97
CA ALA A 157 0.74 -21.83 -2.59
C ALA A 157 1.47 -21.01 -1.54
N MET A 158 2.50 -20.28 -1.94
CA MET A 158 3.24 -19.40 -1.04
C MET A 158 4.07 -18.38 -1.79
N TYR A 159 4.25 -17.23 -1.15
CA TYR A 159 5.28 -16.28 -1.48
C TYR A 159 6.53 -16.50 -0.61
N GLY A 160 7.66 -16.02 -1.08
CA GLY A 160 8.89 -15.95 -0.30
C GLY A 160 9.85 -14.96 -0.93
N LYS A 161 10.50 -14.15 -0.11
CA LYS A 161 11.27 -12.98 -0.56
C LYS A 161 12.36 -13.28 -1.58
N GLU A 162 13.11 -14.37 -1.38
CA GLU A 162 14.29 -14.67 -2.21
C GLU A 162 13.91 -15.31 -3.56
N ASN A 163 13.04 -16.31 -3.49
CA ASN A 163 12.74 -17.18 -4.63
C ASN A 163 11.35 -16.94 -5.23
N GLY A 164 10.61 -15.95 -4.73
CA GLY A 164 9.33 -15.50 -5.28
C GLY A 164 8.16 -16.42 -4.95
N VAL A 165 7.25 -16.57 -5.90
CA VAL A 165 5.99 -17.31 -5.75
C VAL A 165 6.19 -18.79 -6.02
N LEU A 166 5.48 -19.65 -5.30
CA LEU A 166 5.25 -21.04 -5.66
C LEU A 166 3.76 -21.36 -5.67
N ILE A 167 3.32 -22.09 -6.68
CA ILE A 167 1.98 -22.69 -6.74
C ILE A 167 2.06 -24.15 -7.20
N THR A 168 1.04 -24.91 -6.86
CA THR A 168 0.89 -26.34 -7.17
C THR A 168 -0.40 -26.59 -7.95
N PRO A 169 -0.62 -27.79 -8.53
CA PRO A 169 -1.67 -27.98 -9.53
C PRO A 169 -3.10 -27.65 -9.04
N ARG A 170 -3.48 -28.04 -7.81
CA ARG A 170 -4.84 -27.74 -7.30
C ARG A 170 -5.08 -26.27 -7.01
N LEU A 171 -4.02 -25.50 -6.80
CA LEU A 171 -4.07 -24.07 -6.53
C LEU A 171 -3.59 -23.23 -7.73
N SER A 172 -3.48 -23.84 -8.91
CA SER A 172 -3.09 -23.18 -10.16
C SER A 172 -4.29 -22.50 -10.82
N PHE A 173 -4.81 -21.47 -10.17
CA PHE A 173 -5.87 -20.60 -10.71
C PHE A 173 -5.63 -19.13 -10.40
N ASN A 174 -6.36 -18.26 -11.09
CA ASN A 174 -6.05 -16.84 -11.20
C ASN A 174 -5.94 -16.11 -9.85
N SER A 175 -6.92 -16.29 -8.95
CA SER A 175 -6.92 -15.59 -7.65
C SER A 175 -5.75 -16.00 -6.76
N VAL A 176 -5.43 -17.30 -6.65
CA VAL A 176 -4.28 -17.73 -5.84
C VAL A 176 -2.97 -17.20 -6.40
N LEU A 177 -2.72 -17.33 -7.70
CA LEU A 177 -1.48 -16.83 -8.26
C LEU A 177 -1.36 -15.31 -8.12
N ALA A 178 -2.45 -14.56 -8.35
CA ALA A 178 -2.46 -13.12 -8.14
C ALA A 178 -2.23 -12.75 -6.67
N HIS A 179 -2.83 -13.47 -5.72
CA HIS A 179 -2.62 -13.31 -4.28
C HIS A 179 -1.14 -13.45 -3.90
N GLU A 180 -0.51 -14.56 -4.30
CA GLU A 180 0.92 -14.79 -4.00
C GLU A 180 1.83 -13.75 -4.67
N MET A 181 1.46 -13.28 -5.87
CA MET A 181 2.18 -12.20 -6.53
C MET A 181 2.02 -10.88 -5.80
N VAL A 182 0.88 -10.60 -5.18
CA VAL A 182 0.65 -9.35 -4.45
C VAL A 182 1.49 -9.27 -3.16
N HIS A 183 1.79 -10.39 -2.51
CA HIS A 183 2.77 -10.42 -1.42
C HIS A 183 4.14 -9.85 -1.82
N SER A 184 4.50 -9.92 -3.12
CA SER A 184 5.74 -9.32 -3.63
C SER A 184 5.81 -7.79 -3.55
N PHE A 185 4.68 -7.13 -3.27
CA PHE A 185 4.56 -5.69 -3.04
C PHE A 185 4.51 -5.29 -1.56
N HIS A 186 4.81 -6.20 -0.63
CA HIS A 186 4.76 -5.95 0.83
C HIS A 186 3.35 -5.75 1.38
N ILE A 187 2.41 -6.53 0.84
CA ILE A 187 1.03 -6.62 1.32
C ILE A 187 0.81 -8.01 1.90
N GLY A 188 0.25 -8.11 3.10
CA GLY A 188 -0.18 -9.35 3.73
C GLY A 188 -1.68 -9.61 3.55
N HIS A 189 -2.21 -10.55 4.33
CA HIS A 189 -3.60 -10.98 4.21
C HIS A 189 -4.59 -9.92 4.69
N SER A 190 -5.80 -9.88 4.13
CA SER A 190 -6.85 -9.01 4.67
C SER A 190 -7.56 -9.66 5.87
N TYR A 191 -8.13 -8.81 6.72
CA TYR A 191 -8.80 -9.23 7.94
C TYR A 191 -10.24 -8.72 7.98
N SER A 192 -11.06 -9.34 8.83
CA SER A 192 -12.31 -8.76 9.34
C SER A 192 -12.22 -8.44 10.83
N ASP A 193 -13.14 -7.60 11.29
CA ASP A 193 -13.32 -7.32 12.71
C ASP A 193 -14.03 -8.46 13.47
N ARG A 194 -14.44 -9.52 12.75
CA ARG A 194 -15.06 -10.71 13.34
C ARG A 194 -13.99 -11.57 14.01
N LYS A 195 -14.33 -12.10 15.18
CA LYS A 195 -13.46 -13.00 15.95
C LYS A 195 -13.62 -14.44 15.48
N ILE A 196 -13.42 -14.69 14.19
CA ILE A 196 -13.53 -16.01 13.57
C ILE A 196 -12.20 -16.47 13.00
N LYS A 197 -11.99 -17.78 12.94
CA LYS A 197 -10.86 -18.40 12.21
C LYS A 197 -11.41 -19.09 10.98
N ILE A 198 -10.95 -18.69 9.80
CA ILE A 198 -11.36 -19.29 8.53
C ILE A 198 -10.78 -20.70 8.36
N PHE A 199 -9.56 -20.94 8.82
CA PHE A 199 -8.93 -22.26 8.86
C PHE A 199 -8.02 -22.41 10.09
N PRO A 200 -7.61 -23.63 10.49
CA PRO A 200 -6.96 -23.88 11.79
C PRO A 200 -5.74 -23.01 12.11
N ASN A 201 -4.90 -22.75 11.10
CA ASN A 201 -3.67 -21.97 11.23
C ASN A 201 -3.85 -20.47 10.96
N ALA A 202 -5.05 -20.04 10.58
CA ALA A 202 -5.35 -18.62 10.36
C ALA A 202 -5.42 -17.86 11.70
N ARG A 203 -5.04 -16.59 11.68
CA ARG A 203 -5.31 -15.66 12.77
C ARG A 203 -6.78 -15.24 12.77
N MET A 204 -7.19 -14.60 13.86
CA MET A 204 -8.57 -14.12 14.02
C MET A 204 -8.88 -13.05 12.97
N GLY A 205 -9.96 -13.25 12.24
CA GLY A 205 -10.42 -12.38 11.14
C GLY A 205 -9.60 -12.53 9.86
N GLU A 206 -8.48 -13.23 9.86
CA GLU A 206 -7.63 -13.40 8.69
C GLU A 206 -8.36 -14.19 7.60
N TYR A 207 -8.21 -13.75 6.35
CA TYR A 207 -8.93 -14.27 5.17
C TYR A 207 -10.44 -14.04 5.18
N ASP A 208 -10.97 -13.23 6.09
CA ASP A 208 -12.41 -13.00 6.23
C ASP A 208 -12.90 -11.69 5.57
N ASP A 209 -12.11 -11.12 4.65
CA ASP A 209 -12.53 -10.02 3.78
C ASP A 209 -13.03 -10.57 2.43
N HIS A 210 -14.35 -10.75 2.32
CA HIS A 210 -14.98 -11.27 1.11
C HIS A 210 -14.75 -10.43 -0.17
N TYR A 211 -14.30 -9.17 -0.02
CA TYR A 211 -14.19 -8.17 -1.07
C TYR A 211 -12.75 -7.91 -1.54
N ASP A 212 -11.78 -8.63 -0.97
CA ASP A 212 -10.36 -8.41 -1.25
C ASP A 212 -9.61 -9.68 -1.70
N LEU A 213 -8.77 -9.53 -2.72
CA LEU A 213 -7.89 -10.60 -3.21
C LEU A 213 -6.99 -11.17 -2.10
N MET A 214 -6.57 -10.36 -1.11
CA MET A 214 -5.71 -10.84 -0.02
C MET A 214 -6.47 -11.66 1.04
N SER A 215 -7.72 -12.00 0.77
CA SER A 215 -8.51 -13.00 1.48
C SER A 215 -8.89 -14.20 0.60
N THR A 216 -8.09 -14.51 -0.44
CA THR A 216 -8.35 -15.56 -1.44
C THR A 216 -8.83 -16.91 -0.86
N ALA A 217 -8.45 -17.31 0.35
CA ALA A 217 -8.97 -18.54 0.96
C ALA A 217 -10.50 -18.56 1.17
N ASN A 218 -11.15 -17.39 1.30
CA ASN A 218 -12.60 -17.26 1.50
C ASN A 218 -13.22 -16.06 0.73
N ALA A 219 -12.48 -15.42 -0.18
CA ALA A 219 -12.97 -14.28 -0.95
C ALA A 219 -14.05 -14.66 -1.99
N ARG A 220 -14.88 -13.69 -2.39
CA ARG A 220 -15.93 -13.89 -3.40
C ARG A 220 -15.38 -13.89 -4.82
N MET A 221 -15.10 -15.09 -5.33
CA MET A 221 -14.58 -15.31 -6.67
C MET A 221 -15.66 -15.65 -7.69
N TYR A 222 -15.33 -15.54 -8.97
CA TYR A 222 -16.15 -16.04 -10.08
C TYR A 222 -15.35 -17.01 -10.94
N LYS A 223 -16.06 -17.89 -11.66
CA LYS A 223 -15.44 -18.84 -12.57
C LYS A 223 -14.91 -18.13 -13.82
N SER A 224 -13.66 -18.38 -14.16
CA SER A 224 -12.99 -17.86 -15.35
C SER A 224 -12.39 -19.00 -16.20
N ARG A 225 -11.77 -18.65 -17.33
CA ARG A 225 -11.07 -19.60 -18.20
C ARG A 225 -9.93 -20.34 -17.50
N TYR A 226 -9.27 -19.70 -16.54
CA TYR A 226 -8.09 -20.22 -15.85
C TYR A 226 -8.40 -20.50 -14.37
N GLY A 227 -9.57 -21.08 -14.10
CA GLY A 227 -10.07 -21.36 -12.75
C GLY A 227 -10.79 -20.16 -12.12
N PHE A 228 -10.77 -20.06 -10.80
CA PHE A 228 -11.41 -18.94 -10.10
C PHE A 228 -10.60 -17.65 -10.22
N SER A 229 -11.31 -16.54 -10.35
CA SER A 229 -10.74 -15.20 -10.51
C SER A 229 -11.51 -14.20 -9.64
N GLY A 230 -10.85 -13.11 -9.29
CA GLY A 230 -11.43 -12.09 -8.41
C GLY A 230 -11.37 -12.46 -6.92
N PRO A 231 -11.89 -11.59 -6.04
CA PRO A 231 -12.27 -10.21 -6.33
C PRO A 231 -11.05 -9.33 -6.67
N GLY A 232 -11.27 -8.04 -6.95
CA GLY A 232 -10.17 -7.07 -7.00
C GLY A 232 -9.52 -6.84 -5.62
N LEU A 233 -8.52 -5.96 -5.57
CA LEU A 233 -7.97 -5.49 -4.28
C LEU A 233 -8.91 -4.48 -3.62
N ASN A 234 -8.92 -4.42 -2.29
CA ASN A 234 -9.60 -3.37 -1.53
C ASN A 234 -8.87 -2.02 -1.65
N GLY A 235 -9.61 -0.96 -1.34
CA GLY A 235 -9.21 0.43 -1.45
C GLY A 235 -7.96 0.77 -0.64
N PRO A 236 -7.81 0.31 0.62
CA PRO A 236 -6.57 0.45 1.36
C PRO A 236 -5.35 -0.15 0.66
N HIS A 237 -5.46 -1.35 0.08
CA HIS A 237 -4.39 -1.95 -0.71
C HIS A 237 -4.09 -1.17 -1.99
N LEU A 238 -5.14 -0.73 -2.69
CA LEU A 238 -4.97 0.09 -3.90
C LEU A 238 -4.35 1.46 -3.58
N ASP A 239 -4.69 2.08 -2.45
CA ASP A 239 -4.01 3.29 -1.95
C ASP A 239 -2.55 2.97 -1.67
N TYR A 240 -2.23 1.98 -0.83
CA TYR A 240 -0.85 1.60 -0.53
C TYR A 240 0.02 1.36 -1.78
N LEU A 241 -0.52 0.69 -2.80
CA LEU A 241 0.17 0.43 -4.07
C LEU A 241 0.28 1.65 -5.00
N GLY A 242 -0.32 2.78 -4.63
CA GLY A 242 -0.43 3.96 -5.50
C GLY A 242 -1.21 3.68 -6.78
N TRP A 243 -2.13 2.71 -6.74
CA TRP A 243 -2.99 2.33 -7.87
C TRP A 243 -4.32 3.09 -7.88
N LEU A 244 -4.54 3.95 -6.87
CA LEU A 244 -5.55 5.00 -6.90
C LEU A 244 -4.90 6.33 -7.29
N PRO A 245 -5.55 7.17 -8.12
CA PRO A 245 -5.05 8.50 -8.40
C PRO A 245 -5.33 9.44 -7.20
N SER A 246 -4.28 10.12 -6.72
CA SER A 246 -4.32 10.99 -5.52
C SER A 246 -5.40 12.08 -5.55
N ASN A 247 -5.79 12.55 -6.74
CA ASN A 247 -6.84 13.56 -6.90
C ASN A 247 -8.27 12.98 -6.86
N ARG A 248 -8.42 11.67 -6.65
CA ARG A 248 -9.70 10.95 -6.52
C ARG A 248 -9.80 10.22 -5.17
N ILE A 249 -8.94 10.56 -4.22
CA ILE A 249 -9.05 10.15 -2.82
C ILE A 249 -9.43 11.36 -1.97
N LEU A 250 -10.50 11.24 -1.19
CA LEU A 250 -10.96 12.29 -0.28
C LEU A 250 -10.54 11.99 1.15
N TYR A 251 -9.84 12.92 1.80
CA TYR A 251 -9.67 12.91 3.25
C TYR A 251 -10.75 13.80 3.89
N PHE A 252 -11.73 13.19 4.54
CA PHE A 252 -12.93 13.88 5.04
C PHE A 252 -12.58 14.87 6.17
N GLY A 253 -13.26 16.01 6.20
CA GLY A 253 -13.07 17.08 7.19
C GLY A 253 -11.97 18.09 6.86
N ARG A 254 -11.14 17.84 5.83
CA ARG A 254 -10.04 18.72 5.44
C ARG A 254 -10.49 20.10 4.95
N ASP A 255 -11.69 20.20 4.42
CA ASP A 255 -12.34 21.45 4.01
C ASP A 255 -13.08 22.16 5.16
N GLY A 256 -12.96 21.64 6.38
CA GLY A 256 -13.62 22.15 7.58
C GLY A 256 -15.07 21.68 7.76
N ARG A 257 -15.60 20.84 6.86
CA ARG A 257 -16.96 20.32 6.98
C ARG A 257 -17.03 19.09 7.87
N SER A 258 -17.95 19.09 8.81
CA SER A 258 -18.31 17.92 9.62
C SER A 258 -19.43 17.08 8.99
N SER A 259 -20.10 17.60 7.96
CA SER A 259 -21.20 16.94 7.25
C SER A 259 -21.09 17.20 5.75
N SER A 260 -21.19 16.16 4.93
CA SER A 260 -21.22 16.32 3.47
C SER A 260 -21.85 15.12 2.75
N MET A 261 -22.48 15.41 1.62
CA MET A 261 -22.92 14.41 0.64
C MET A 261 -21.78 14.10 -0.32
N ILE A 262 -21.32 12.85 -0.32
CA ILE A 262 -20.18 12.38 -1.11
C ILE A 262 -20.66 11.42 -2.19
N ARG A 263 -20.14 11.58 -3.40
CA ARG A 263 -20.35 10.65 -4.52
C ARG A 263 -19.12 9.77 -4.67
N LEU A 264 -19.33 8.45 -4.71
CA LEU A 264 -18.32 7.44 -4.94
C LEU A 264 -18.56 6.74 -6.27
N SER A 265 -17.51 6.65 -7.10
CA SER A 265 -17.48 5.78 -8.29
C SER A 265 -17.05 4.38 -7.90
N SER A 266 -17.54 3.35 -8.61
CA SER A 266 -17.15 1.98 -8.29
C SER A 266 -15.67 1.70 -8.60
N LEU A 267 -15.00 0.98 -7.70
CA LEU A 267 -13.64 0.46 -7.91
C LEU A 267 -13.61 -0.75 -8.87
N SER A 268 -14.76 -1.38 -9.12
CA SER A 268 -14.88 -2.58 -9.95
C SER A 268 -14.83 -2.26 -11.45
N ILE A 269 -14.71 -0.98 -11.84
CA ILE A 269 -14.64 -0.52 -13.23
C ILE A 269 -13.43 0.40 -13.47
N PRO A 270 -12.93 0.50 -14.72
CA PRO A 270 -11.78 1.35 -15.04
C PRO A 270 -11.97 2.82 -14.63
N HIS A 271 -10.96 3.41 -13.99
CA HIS A 271 -10.98 4.79 -13.49
C HIS A 271 -11.20 5.82 -14.61
N ALA A 272 -10.76 5.51 -15.83
CA ALA A 272 -10.95 6.37 -17.00
C ALA A 272 -12.43 6.56 -17.38
N TRP A 273 -13.32 5.65 -16.94
CA TRP A 273 -14.76 5.71 -17.19
C TRP A 273 -15.53 6.41 -16.07
N THR A 274 -14.85 6.83 -15.01
CA THR A 274 -15.48 7.38 -13.81
C THR A 274 -14.94 8.77 -13.48
N LYS A 275 -15.70 9.55 -12.70
CA LYS A 275 -15.36 10.95 -12.38
C LYS A 275 -15.44 11.31 -10.89
N ASP A 276 -16.22 10.57 -10.10
CA ASP A 276 -16.46 10.87 -8.67
C ASP A 276 -15.38 10.24 -7.77
N TRP A 277 -15.36 10.48 -6.46
CA TRP A 277 -14.32 9.93 -5.58
C TRP A 277 -14.22 8.38 -5.69
N LEU A 278 -13.02 7.82 -5.59
CA LEU A 278 -12.81 6.36 -5.63
C LEU A 278 -12.65 5.78 -4.23
N LEU A 279 -12.13 6.59 -3.30
CA LEU A 279 -11.91 6.22 -1.91
C LEU A 279 -12.13 7.45 -1.03
N VAL A 280 -12.81 7.27 0.09
CA VAL A 280 -12.95 8.30 1.13
C VAL A 280 -12.29 7.80 2.39
N MET A 281 -11.40 8.58 2.99
CA MET A 281 -10.75 8.34 4.26
C MET A 281 -11.39 9.21 5.33
N VAL A 282 -11.98 8.61 6.35
CA VAL A 282 -12.60 9.28 7.48
C VAL A 282 -11.73 9.07 8.72
N PRO A 283 -11.07 10.12 9.24
CA PRO A 283 -10.19 9.98 10.41
C PRO A 283 -10.98 9.65 11.67
N PHE A 284 -10.39 8.80 12.51
CA PHE A 284 -10.90 8.51 13.86
C PHE A 284 -9.83 8.70 14.96
N ASP A 285 -8.57 8.90 14.57
CA ASP A 285 -7.45 9.08 15.50
C ASP A 285 -6.76 10.43 15.25
N ARG A 286 -6.63 11.23 16.31
CA ARG A 286 -5.98 12.54 16.28
C ARG A 286 -4.46 12.47 16.33
N ASN A 287 -3.91 11.37 16.82
CA ASN A 287 -2.46 11.19 17.00
C ASN A 287 -1.82 10.57 15.75
N ASN A 288 -2.58 9.75 15.02
CA ASN A 288 -2.12 9.14 13.79
C ASN A 288 -3.11 9.37 12.64
N PRO A 289 -2.85 10.32 11.73
CA PRO A 289 -3.78 10.63 10.64
C PRO A 289 -3.92 9.52 9.59
N ALA A 290 -3.08 8.47 9.65
CA ALA A 290 -3.25 7.26 8.85
C ALA A 290 -4.27 6.26 9.43
N ASN A 291 -4.66 6.43 10.69
CA ASN A 291 -5.71 5.64 11.31
C ASN A 291 -7.08 6.21 10.86
N VAL A 292 -7.68 5.54 9.87
CA VAL A 292 -8.89 6.00 9.18
C VAL A 292 -9.86 4.86 8.91
N PHE A 293 -11.14 5.17 8.78
CA PHE A 293 -12.07 4.32 8.07
C PHE A 293 -12.03 4.68 6.59
N THR A 294 -11.88 3.70 5.71
CA THR A 294 -11.98 3.90 4.27
C THR A 294 -13.33 3.43 3.76
N LEU A 295 -13.92 4.21 2.86
CA LEU A 295 -15.19 3.90 2.21
C LEU A 295 -14.96 3.71 0.72
N GLU A 296 -15.40 2.57 0.22
CA GLU A 296 -15.31 2.21 -1.20
C GLU A 296 -16.63 1.68 -1.74
N PHE A 297 -16.85 1.86 -3.05
CA PHE A 297 -18.02 1.34 -3.73
C PHE A 297 -17.66 0.15 -4.62
N ARG A 298 -18.26 -1.01 -4.35
CA ARG A 298 -18.02 -2.26 -5.09
C ARG A 298 -19.29 -2.68 -5.83
N THR A 299 -19.13 -3.18 -7.05
CA THR A 299 -20.23 -3.59 -7.93
C THR A 299 -19.92 -4.94 -8.58
N PRO A 300 -20.93 -5.79 -8.85
CA PRO A 300 -20.72 -7.18 -9.31
C PRO A 300 -20.37 -7.26 -10.80
N VAL A 301 -19.27 -6.62 -11.18
CA VAL A 301 -18.78 -6.53 -12.56
C VAL A 301 -17.27 -6.75 -12.59
N ASN A 302 -16.77 -7.17 -13.76
CA ASN A 302 -15.34 -7.44 -14.00
C ASN A 302 -14.76 -8.39 -12.93
N TYR A 303 -13.71 -7.98 -12.23
CA TYR A 303 -13.06 -8.82 -11.21
C TYR A 303 -13.92 -9.06 -9.98
N ASP A 304 -14.92 -8.20 -9.74
CA ASP A 304 -15.85 -8.35 -8.62
C ASP A 304 -17.12 -9.09 -9.03
N SER A 305 -17.17 -9.75 -10.19
CA SER A 305 -18.37 -10.50 -10.63
C SER A 305 -18.80 -11.62 -9.66
N GLY A 306 -17.94 -12.00 -8.71
CA GLY A 306 -18.27 -12.95 -7.64
C GLY A 306 -19.03 -12.35 -6.46
N ILE A 307 -19.04 -11.01 -6.30
CA ILE A 307 -19.79 -10.36 -5.22
C ILE A 307 -21.30 -10.42 -5.50
N MET A 308 -22.11 -10.42 -4.44
CA MET A 308 -23.54 -10.69 -4.56
C MET A 308 -24.38 -9.47 -5.00
N GLN A 309 -23.94 -8.26 -4.64
CA GLN A 309 -24.68 -7.02 -4.91
C GLN A 309 -23.75 -5.82 -4.85
N GLU A 310 -24.20 -4.69 -5.41
CA GLU A 310 -23.50 -3.43 -5.26
C GLU A 310 -23.64 -2.86 -3.84
N ALA A 311 -22.53 -2.50 -3.22
CA ALA A 311 -22.52 -2.06 -1.83
C ALA A 311 -21.39 -1.10 -1.54
N ILE A 312 -21.58 -0.27 -0.52
CA ILE A 312 -20.46 0.41 0.13
C ILE A 312 -19.82 -0.54 1.14
N ILE A 313 -18.50 -0.65 1.06
CA ILE A 313 -17.69 -1.43 1.99
C ILE A 313 -16.88 -0.46 2.85
N ILE A 314 -16.81 -0.75 4.15
CA ILE A 314 -15.99 -0.03 5.11
C ILE A 314 -14.81 -0.91 5.48
N HIS A 315 -13.60 -0.37 5.34
CA HIS A 315 -12.41 -0.94 5.98
C HIS A 315 -11.90 0.02 7.05
N LYS A 316 -11.37 -0.53 8.14
CA LYS A 316 -10.58 0.19 9.11
C LYS A 316 -9.11 -0.01 8.77
N VAL A 317 -8.40 1.10 8.57
CA VAL A 317 -6.95 1.13 8.46
C VAL A 317 -6.39 1.58 9.80
N ASP A 318 -5.65 0.72 10.49
CA ASP A 318 -5.03 1.06 11.76
C ASP A 318 -3.65 0.43 11.95
N LEU A 319 -2.77 1.18 12.63
CA LEU A 319 -1.46 0.69 13.05
C LEU A 319 -1.63 -0.31 14.20
N LYS A 320 -1.14 -1.54 14.03
CA LYS A 320 -1.02 -2.55 15.10
C LYS A 320 0.42 -3.05 15.15
N GLY A 321 1.11 -2.80 16.26
CA GLY A 321 2.55 -3.01 16.35
C GLY A 321 3.30 -2.08 15.39
N THR A 322 4.02 -2.65 14.42
CA THR A 322 4.78 -1.90 13.41
C THR A 322 4.12 -1.86 12.04
N ASN A 323 2.98 -2.52 11.84
CA ASN A 323 2.33 -2.65 10.53
C ASN A 323 0.94 -2.03 10.55
N TYR A 324 0.52 -1.47 9.41
CA TYR A 324 -0.88 -1.06 9.22
C TYR A 324 -1.69 -2.25 8.76
N TYR A 325 -2.95 -2.34 9.15
CA TYR A 325 -3.84 -3.40 8.70
C TYR A 325 -5.08 -2.82 8.04
N SER A 326 -5.58 -3.45 6.98
CA SER A 326 -6.94 -3.26 6.46
C SER A 326 -7.83 -4.34 7.04
N THR A 327 -8.80 -3.90 7.83
CA THR A 327 -9.81 -4.77 8.46
C THR A 327 -11.19 -4.40 7.94
N ILE A 328 -11.89 -5.28 7.23
CA ILE A 328 -13.30 -5.04 6.86
C ILE A 328 -14.14 -4.91 8.13
N VAL A 329 -15.03 -3.91 8.16
CA VAL A 329 -15.87 -3.59 9.32
C VAL A 329 -17.26 -4.15 9.10
N THR A 330 -17.72 -5.01 10.03
CA THR A 330 -19.05 -5.61 9.97
C THR A 330 -20.09 -4.61 10.48
N HIS A 331 -21.14 -4.33 9.68
CA HIS A 331 -22.19 -3.36 10.04
C HIS A 331 -23.33 -3.98 10.87
N ARG A 332 -23.63 -5.27 10.68
CA ARG A 332 -24.68 -6.02 11.39
C ARG A 332 -24.29 -7.49 11.44
N LYS A 333 -24.72 -8.23 12.48
CA LYS A 333 -24.34 -9.61 12.89
C LYS A 333 -23.57 -10.50 11.87
N ASP A 334 -23.92 -10.52 10.58
CA ASP A 334 -23.23 -11.29 9.54
C ASP A 334 -23.12 -10.58 8.15
N TYR A 335 -23.20 -9.24 8.08
CA TYR A 335 -23.16 -8.50 6.81
C TYR A 335 -22.12 -7.36 6.80
N ASP A 336 -21.37 -7.31 5.70
CA ASP A 336 -20.34 -6.30 5.41
C ASP A 336 -20.92 -5.15 4.56
N GLU A 337 -22.01 -5.41 3.84
CA GLU A 337 -22.55 -4.55 2.80
C GLU A 337 -23.42 -3.41 3.34
N MET A 338 -23.03 -2.17 3.05
CA MET A 338 -23.90 -1.01 3.23
C MET A 338 -24.72 -0.73 1.96
N MET A 339 -26.02 -0.99 2.04
CA MET A 339 -27.01 -0.78 0.98
C MET A 339 -27.79 0.52 1.16
N VAL A 340 -28.57 0.93 0.16
CA VAL A 340 -29.44 2.12 0.26
C VAL A 340 -30.31 2.04 1.52
N GLY A 341 -30.26 3.10 2.33
CA GLY A 341 -30.98 3.22 3.60
C GLY A 341 -30.22 2.68 4.82
N THR A 342 -29.10 1.97 4.64
CA THR A 342 -28.24 1.55 5.76
C THR A 342 -27.52 2.73 6.38
N GLU A 343 -27.39 2.72 7.71
CA GLU A 343 -26.63 3.69 8.49
C GLU A 343 -25.65 2.98 9.43
N TRP A 344 -24.36 3.23 9.28
CA TRP A 344 -23.31 2.77 10.19
C TRP A 344 -22.91 3.89 11.14
N VAL A 345 -22.72 3.55 12.42
CA VAL A 345 -22.34 4.49 13.47
C VAL A 345 -21.14 3.94 14.23
N HIS A 346 -20.11 4.75 14.39
CA HIS A 346 -18.96 4.45 15.22
C HIS A 346 -18.75 5.56 16.25
N PHE A 347 -18.69 5.17 17.52
CA PHE A 347 -18.40 6.09 18.62
C PHE A 347 -16.90 6.26 18.76
N LEU A 348 -16.46 7.52 18.75
CA LEU A 348 -15.08 7.91 18.97
C LEU A 348 -14.78 7.96 20.47
N GLU A 349 -13.50 8.03 20.83
CA GLU A 349 -13.09 8.22 22.23
C GLU A 349 -13.76 9.47 22.84
N GLN A 350 -14.32 9.29 24.03
CA GLN A 350 -15.09 10.31 24.72
C GLN A 350 -14.16 11.35 25.35
N ASP A 351 -14.28 12.60 24.91
CA ASP A 351 -13.57 13.74 25.51
C ASP A 351 -14.38 14.36 26.70
N SER A 352 -15.67 14.04 26.87
CA SER A 352 -16.56 14.55 27.92
C SER A 352 -17.80 13.66 28.16
N PRO A 353 -18.30 13.50 29.40
CA PRO A 353 -19.46 12.65 29.73
C PRO A 353 -20.79 13.02 29.04
N GLU A 354 -20.93 14.23 28.51
CA GLU A 354 -22.21 14.74 27.97
C GLU A 354 -22.36 14.63 26.44
N ILE A 355 -21.26 14.39 25.70
CA ILE A 355 -21.28 14.30 24.23
C ILE A 355 -20.56 13.02 23.83
N TYR A 356 -21.24 12.18 23.05
CA TYR A 356 -20.65 11.00 22.43
C TYR A 356 -20.20 11.36 21.01
N PRO A 357 -18.91 11.67 20.80
CA PRO A 357 -18.42 11.94 19.46
C PRO A 357 -18.59 10.68 18.61
N ALA A 358 -19.03 10.85 17.37
CA ALA A 358 -19.34 9.75 16.49
C ALA A 358 -19.07 10.09 15.02
N ILE A 359 -18.85 9.03 14.26
CA ILE A 359 -18.91 9.01 12.80
C ILE A 359 -20.22 8.30 12.43
N LYS A 360 -21.04 8.93 11.61
CA LYS A 360 -22.25 8.35 11.03
C LYS A 360 -22.14 8.37 9.52
N LEU A 361 -22.39 7.23 8.91
CA LEU A 361 -22.34 7.03 7.47
C LEU A 361 -23.68 6.47 7.04
N ARG A 362 -24.32 7.11 6.07
CA ARG A 362 -25.60 6.64 5.52
C ARG A 362 -25.55 6.57 4.01
N VAL A 363 -25.96 5.45 3.44
CA VAL A 363 -26.05 5.29 1.98
C VAL A 363 -27.39 5.82 1.52
N GLU A 364 -27.38 6.98 0.87
CA GLU A 364 -28.60 7.67 0.46
C GLU A 364 -29.13 7.15 -0.88
N ARG A 365 -28.22 6.82 -1.83
CA ARG A 365 -28.61 6.35 -3.16
C ARG A 365 -27.51 5.54 -3.83
N ILE A 366 -27.90 4.56 -4.63
CA ILE A 366 -27.03 3.87 -5.58
C ILE A 366 -27.64 3.97 -6.98
N ASP A 367 -26.86 4.51 -7.93
CA ASP A 367 -27.18 4.58 -9.36
C ASP A 367 -26.45 3.44 -10.07
N ARG A 368 -27.17 2.33 -10.30
CA ARG A 368 -26.63 1.12 -10.94
C ARG A 368 -26.17 1.37 -12.38
N GLN A 369 -26.87 2.21 -13.14
CA GLN A 369 -26.52 2.45 -14.53
C GLN A 369 -25.20 3.20 -14.65
N ARG A 370 -24.98 4.18 -13.77
CA ARG A 370 -23.76 4.97 -13.76
C ARG A 370 -22.65 4.39 -12.88
N GLN A 371 -22.95 3.34 -12.10
CA GLN A 371 -22.01 2.72 -11.16
C GLN A 371 -21.49 3.74 -10.13
N ILE A 372 -22.42 4.52 -9.56
CA ILE A 372 -22.15 5.57 -8.57
C ILE A 372 -23.00 5.36 -7.32
N ALA A 373 -22.39 5.52 -6.15
CA ALA A 373 -23.08 5.59 -4.87
C ALA A 373 -23.01 7.00 -4.28
N ILE A 374 -24.02 7.37 -3.49
CA ILE A 374 -24.10 8.66 -2.80
C ILE A 374 -24.27 8.39 -1.30
N LEU A 375 -23.39 8.98 -0.51
CA LEU A 375 -23.34 8.81 0.94
C LEU A 375 -23.47 10.14 1.64
N LEU A 376 -24.20 10.14 2.76
CA LEU A 376 -24.11 11.19 3.76
C LEU A 376 -23.07 10.77 4.81
N ILE A 377 -22.06 11.61 4.98
CA ILE A 377 -21.05 11.45 6.03
C ILE A 377 -21.26 12.55 7.04
N ASN A 378 -21.49 12.20 8.30
CA ASN A 378 -21.51 13.10 9.44
C ASN A 378 -20.44 12.64 10.43
N SER A 379 -19.41 13.45 10.66
CA SER A 379 -18.36 13.16 11.63
C SER A 379 -18.22 14.31 12.62
N THR A 380 -18.28 13.99 13.90
CA THR A 380 -17.93 14.93 14.97
C THR A 380 -16.45 14.85 15.35
N PHE A 381 -15.63 14.16 14.56
CA PHE A 381 -14.19 14.04 14.80
C PHE A 381 -13.56 15.44 14.88
N SER A 382 -12.82 15.67 15.97
CA SER A 382 -12.00 16.86 16.15
C SER A 382 -10.55 16.42 16.36
N PRO A 383 -9.59 16.89 15.55
CA PRO A 383 -8.17 16.63 15.79
C PRO A 383 -7.64 17.32 17.06
N VAL A 384 -8.42 18.21 17.67
CA VAL A 384 -8.05 18.88 18.92
C VAL A 384 -8.91 18.34 20.06
N LYS A 385 -8.27 17.94 21.16
CA LYS A 385 -8.94 17.53 22.38
C LYS A 385 -9.72 18.73 22.96
N ASN A 386 -11.04 18.59 23.05
CA ASN A 386 -11.87 19.62 23.68
C ASN A 386 -11.78 19.47 25.20
N CYS A 387 -11.03 20.34 25.87
CA CYS A 387 -11.09 20.44 27.32
C CYS A 387 -12.35 21.23 27.73
N PHE A 388 -13.42 20.54 28.12
CA PHE A 388 -14.60 21.19 28.71
C PHE A 388 -14.35 21.50 30.19
N TYR A 389 -14.57 22.76 30.59
CA TYR A 389 -14.53 23.20 31.99
C TYR A 389 -15.94 23.13 32.56
N ASN A 390 -16.16 22.32 33.60
CA ASN A 390 -17.41 22.38 34.36
C ASN A 390 -17.57 23.80 34.92
N LYS A 391 -18.71 24.44 34.65
CA LYS A 391 -19.11 25.69 35.29
C LYS A 391 -19.37 25.39 36.78
N VAL A 392 -18.34 25.44 37.61
CA VAL A 392 -18.54 25.53 39.05
C VAL A 392 -19.04 26.95 39.31
N ASN A 393 -20.29 27.06 39.75
CA ASN A 393 -20.87 28.31 40.25
C ASN A 393 -20.07 28.76 41.47
N PHE A 394 -19.11 29.66 41.29
CA PHE A 394 -18.60 30.45 42.41
C PHE A 394 -19.70 31.43 42.80
N LYS A 395 -20.46 31.07 43.84
CA LYS A 395 -21.22 32.06 44.60
C LYS A 395 -20.21 33.03 45.21
N ASN A 396 -20.44 34.32 44.98
CA ASN A 396 -19.70 35.42 45.56
C ASN A 396 -19.58 35.27 47.07
N THR A 397 -18.35 35.22 47.56
CA THR A 397 -17.98 35.77 48.86
C THR A 397 -16.77 36.64 48.65
N PHE A 398 -17.04 37.92 48.39
CA PHE A 398 -16.10 39.01 48.62
C PHE A 398 -15.83 39.09 50.12
N SER A 399 -14.56 39.00 50.52
CA SER A 399 -14.03 39.73 51.68
C SER A 399 -12.50 39.59 51.70
N GLY A 400 -11.79 40.71 51.80
CA GLY A 400 -10.41 40.73 52.29
C GLY A 400 -9.35 41.23 51.30
N ASP A 401 -9.29 42.56 51.18
CA ASP A 401 -8.08 43.40 51.09
C ASP A 401 -7.06 43.21 49.96
N LEU A 402 -7.13 44.16 49.03
CA LEU A 402 -5.99 44.60 48.24
C LEU A 402 -4.90 45.13 49.18
N ASN A 403 -3.69 44.55 49.10
CA ASN A 403 -2.50 45.30 49.40
C ASN A 403 -1.42 45.06 48.34
N THR A 404 -1.23 46.07 47.53
CA THR A 404 -0.12 46.26 46.60
C THR A 404 1.19 46.42 47.36
N LYS A 405 2.23 45.64 47.04
CA LYS A 405 3.63 46.11 47.19
C LYS A 405 4.60 45.32 46.31
N THR A 406 5.33 46.10 45.56
CA THR A 406 6.46 45.85 44.66
C THR A 406 7.73 45.51 45.43
N GLN A 407 8.59 44.61 44.91
CA GLN A 407 10.08 44.59 44.93
C GLN A 407 10.59 43.15 44.70
N ARG A 408 11.31 42.86 43.60
CA ARG A 408 12.76 43.03 43.31
C ARG A 408 13.69 42.02 44.01
N HIS A 409 14.48 41.36 43.15
CA HIS A 409 15.88 40.92 43.29
C HIS A 409 16.26 39.52 43.84
N LEU A 410 16.93 38.78 42.92
CA LEU A 410 18.27 38.15 43.01
C LEU A 410 18.53 36.87 43.85
N THR A 411 19.17 35.94 43.11
CA THR A 411 20.32 35.05 43.42
C THR A 411 20.17 33.76 44.22
N ASN A 412 20.46 32.65 43.51
CA ASN A 412 21.41 31.55 43.81
C ASN A 412 21.73 31.21 45.27
N ASP A 413 21.50 29.96 45.69
CA ASP A 413 22.51 28.87 45.73
C ASP A 413 22.13 27.69 46.67
N THR A 414 22.51 26.49 46.22
CA THR A 414 22.96 25.28 46.96
C THR A 414 22.02 24.38 47.82
N ASN A 415 21.95 23.11 47.37
CA ASN A 415 22.19 21.82 48.06
C ASN A 415 21.56 21.50 49.43
N GLU A 416 20.67 20.48 49.52
CA GLU A 416 21.01 19.07 49.85
C GLU A 416 19.76 18.20 50.22
N THR A 417 19.80 16.98 49.67
CA THR A 417 19.11 15.70 49.98
C THR A 417 18.17 15.53 51.19
N LYS A 418 16.99 14.94 50.94
CA LYS A 418 16.48 13.72 51.64
C LYS A 418 15.34 13.04 50.86
N GLN A 419 15.43 11.72 50.71
CA GLN A 419 14.43 10.82 50.13
C GLN A 419 13.15 10.78 50.98
N ASN A 420 11.97 10.78 50.32
CA ASN A 420 10.92 9.78 50.54
C ASN A 420 9.82 9.82 49.47
N SER A 421 9.58 8.63 48.95
CA SER A 421 8.47 8.06 48.21
C SER A 421 7.07 8.71 48.20
N LEU A 422 6.42 8.48 47.05
CA LEU A 422 4.98 8.27 46.75
C LEU A 422 4.06 9.46 46.40
N SER A 423 3.71 9.46 45.09
CA SER A 423 2.39 9.71 44.49
C SER A 423 1.72 11.08 44.66
N ASN A 424 1.62 11.85 43.57
CA ASN A 424 0.39 11.96 42.78
C ASN A 424 0.40 13.15 41.79
N GLY A 425 0.13 12.83 40.52
CA GLY A 425 -0.71 13.61 39.62
C GLY A 425 -0.38 15.08 39.37
N THR A 426 0.53 15.36 38.44
CA THR A 426 0.54 16.64 37.73
C THR A 426 -0.50 16.63 36.60
N HIS A 427 -1.75 16.90 36.99
CA HIS A 427 -2.77 17.41 36.07
C HIS A 427 -2.25 18.71 35.44
N LEU A 428 -1.89 18.68 34.16
CA LEU A 428 -1.64 19.88 33.37
C LEU A 428 -2.91 20.75 33.35
N ARG A 429 -2.88 21.81 34.15
CA ARG A 429 -3.95 22.78 34.34
C ARG A 429 -4.15 23.59 33.06
N CYS A 430 -5.29 23.43 32.41
CA CYS A 430 -5.69 24.24 31.26
C CYS A 430 -6.02 25.68 31.71
N GLU A 431 -5.04 26.57 31.67
CA GLU A 431 -5.24 28.02 31.85
C GLU A 431 -5.29 28.74 30.50
N GLN A 432 -6.46 29.28 30.13
CA GLN A 432 -6.71 30.66 29.62
C GLN A 432 -7.94 30.77 28.70
N LYS A 433 -8.98 31.44 29.24
CA LYS A 433 -10.39 31.46 28.81
C LYS A 433 -10.74 32.35 27.60
N ARG A 434 -9.77 32.73 26.75
CA ARG A 434 -10.00 33.42 25.46
C ARG A 434 -8.92 33.12 24.42
N LEU A 435 -7.73 32.71 24.85
CA LEU A 435 -6.73 32.08 23.99
C LEU A 435 -7.18 30.68 23.53
N GLY A 436 -7.98 29.95 24.33
CA GLY A 436 -8.41 28.58 24.05
C GLY A 436 -9.12 28.36 22.70
N GLU A 437 -10.11 29.19 22.33
CA GLU A 437 -10.82 29.02 21.05
C GLU A 437 -9.94 29.32 19.83
N ILE A 438 -9.07 30.33 19.93
CA ILE A 438 -8.10 30.68 18.88
C ILE A 438 -7.04 29.59 18.76
N HIS A 439 -6.55 29.05 19.89
CA HIS A 439 -5.52 28.01 19.93
C HIS A 439 -6.07 26.64 19.49
N VAL A 440 -7.35 26.34 19.79
CA VAL A 440 -8.07 25.16 19.28
C VAL A 440 -8.31 25.29 17.77
N LYS A 441 -8.81 26.43 17.28
CA LYS A 441 -8.92 26.67 15.83
C LYS A 441 -7.54 26.59 15.15
N ALA A 442 -6.49 27.15 15.73
CA ALA A 442 -5.13 27.10 15.19
C ALA A 442 -4.57 25.66 15.13
N LYS A 443 -4.77 24.84 16.16
CA LYS A 443 -4.38 23.41 16.16
C LYS A 443 -5.22 22.58 15.19
N LEU A 444 -6.51 22.87 15.06
CA LEU A 444 -7.41 22.22 14.10
C LEU A 444 -7.01 22.57 12.66
N PHE A 445 -6.68 23.84 12.41
CA PHE A 445 -6.08 24.29 11.17
C PHE A 445 -4.75 23.56 10.94
N SER A 446 -3.86 23.43 11.92
CA SER A 446 -2.58 22.72 11.75
C SER A 446 -2.78 21.26 11.33
N PHE A 447 -3.63 20.47 12.01
CA PHE A 447 -3.85 19.07 11.65
C PHE A 447 -4.23 18.88 10.17
N PHE A 448 -5.22 19.61 9.66
CA PHE A 448 -5.70 19.44 8.27
C PHE A 448 -4.89 20.24 7.24
N LYS A 449 -4.36 21.42 7.60
CA LYS A 449 -3.53 22.26 6.71
C LYS A 449 -2.17 21.62 6.46
N ASP A 450 -1.60 21.01 7.49
CA ASP A 450 -0.27 20.39 7.41
C ASP A 450 -0.34 18.99 6.77
N LEU A 451 -1.54 18.38 6.70
CA LEU A 451 -1.83 17.14 5.98
C LEU A 451 -1.86 17.34 4.45
N LEU A 452 -0.76 17.81 3.88
CA LEU A 452 -0.60 18.02 2.43
C LEU A 452 -0.67 16.72 1.63
N THR A 453 -0.28 15.63 2.28
CA THR A 453 -0.30 14.25 1.80
C THR A 453 -0.85 13.36 2.90
N PHE A 454 -1.56 12.30 2.55
CA PHE A 454 -2.34 11.48 3.48
C PHE A 454 -2.44 10.02 3.01
N GLY A 455 -3.07 9.16 3.80
CA GLY A 455 -3.15 7.73 3.50
C GLY A 455 -1.79 7.05 3.63
N MET A 456 -1.67 5.85 3.06
CA MET A 456 -0.46 5.05 3.17
C MET A 456 0.72 5.61 2.35
N ASN A 457 0.43 6.44 1.36
CA ASN A 457 1.45 7.17 0.60
C ASN A 457 1.82 8.54 1.19
N ALA A 458 1.39 8.88 2.40
CA ALA A 458 1.73 10.17 3.00
C ALA A 458 3.25 10.37 3.07
N CYS A 459 3.71 11.59 2.80
CA CYS A 459 5.10 11.98 2.92
C CYS A 459 5.44 12.40 4.36
N HIS A 460 6.72 12.36 4.71
CA HIS A 460 7.22 12.99 5.93
C HIS A 460 7.03 14.52 5.90
N ASP A 461 7.05 15.14 7.07
CA ASP A 461 6.89 16.60 7.21
C ASP A 461 7.95 17.34 6.38
N GLY A 462 7.52 18.40 5.69
CA GLY A 462 8.36 19.15 4.75
C GLY A 462 8.34 18.61 3.31
N TYR A 463 7.85 17.38 3.10
CA TYR A 463 7.69 16.77 1.78
C TYR A 463 6.24 16.78 1.31
N VAL A 464 6.07 16.68 -0.01
CA VAL A 464 4.79 16.61 -0.71
C VAL A 464 4.90 15.64 -1.88
N TRP A 465 3.77 15.09 -2.31
CA TRP A 465 3.74 14.30 -3.54
C TRP A 465 4.20 15.13 -4.74
N ARG A 466 5.11 14.55 -5.53
CA ARG A 466 5.64 15.13 -6.76
C ARG A 466 4.55 15.37 -7.79
N THR A 467 3.56 14.49 -7.88
CA THR A 467 2.32 14.65 -8.65
C THR A 467 2.52 15.02 -10.12
N ILE A 468 3.57 14.52 -10.79
CA ILE A 468 3.75 14.66 -12.26
C ILE A 468 2.46 14.34 -13.01
N ASP A 469 1.80 13.28 -12.57
CA ASP A 469 0.39 13.00 -12.79
C ASP A 469 -0.25 12.59 -11.45
N PRO A 470 -1.56 12.29 -11.40
CA PRO A 470 -2.21 11.89 -10.16
C PRO A 470 -1.71 10.59 -9.51
N TYR A 471 -0.97 9.74 -10.23
CA TYR A 471 -0.42 8.48 -9.73
C TYR A 471 1.05 8.61 -9.27
N ASP A 472 1.63 9.81 -9.35
CA ASP A 472 3.01 10.07 -8.93
C ASP A 472 3.08 10.51 -7.47
N TYR A 473 3.17 9.52 -6.58
CA TYR A 473 3.25 9.67 -5.14
C TYR A 473 4.66 9.88 -4.58
N VAL A 474 5.69 9.96 -5.45
CA VAL A 474 7.08 10.18 -5.00
C VAL A 474 7.18 11.45 -4.15
N CYS A 475 7.79 11.35 -2.97
CA CYS A 475 7.86 12.44 -2.00
C CYS A 475 9.08 13.35 -2.24
N ILE A 476 8.81 14.63 -2.51
CA ILE A 476 9.83 15.67 -2.79
C ILE A 476 9.53 16.95 -1.99
N THR A 477 10.47 17.89 -1.92
CA THR A 477 10.22 19.17 -1.24
C THR A 477 9.21 20.05 -1.99
N LYS A 478 8.62 21.02 -1.29
CA LYS A 478 7.65 21.96 -1.88
C LYS A 478 8.27 22.83 -2.97
N GLU A 479 9.51 23.28 -2.76
CA GLU A 479 10.28 24.08 -3.70
C GLU A 479 10.53 23.28 -4.97
N ARG A 480 10.89 21.99 -4.82
CA ARG A 480 11.10 21.08 -5.94
C ARG A 480 9.82 20.84 -6.73
N LYS A 481 8.67 20.71 -6.06
CA LYS A 481 7.36 20.58 -6.72
C LYS A 481 7.05 21.79 -7.60
N GLN A 482 7.33 23.00 -7.11
CA GLN A 482 7.14 24.23 -7.88
C GLN A 482 8.04 24.27 -9.14
N GLN A 483 9.29 23.83 -9.03
CA GLN A 483 10.20 23.71 -10.17
C GLN A 483 9.65 22.76 -11.25
N ILE A 484 9.18 21.57 -10.85
CA ILE A 484 8.61 20.58 -11.77
C ILE A 484 7.33 21.10 -12.43
N GLN A 485 6.48 21.82 -11.70
CA GLN A 485 5.27 22.43 -12.27
C GLN A 485 5.60 23.48 -13.34
N ASN A 486 6.64 24.29 -13.14
CA ASN A 486 7.09 25.27 -14.12
C ASN A 486 7.62 24.59 -15.40
N GLN A 487 8.28 23.43 -15.28
CA GLN A 487 8.79 22.65 -16.42
C GLN A 487 7.66 22.08 -17.32
N ARG A 488 6.46 21.83 -16.79
CA ARG A 488 5.33 21.26 -17.57
C ARG A 488 4.82 22.17 -18.69
N LYS A 489 5.12 23.47 -18.64
CA LYS A 489 4.72 24.43 -19.67
C LYS A 489 5.47 24.22 -21.00
N ALA A 490 6.52 23.41 -21.04
CA ALA A 490 7.32 23.10 -22.24
C ALA A 490 6.92 21.75 -22.90
N ARG A 491 5.63 21.53 -23.17
CA ARG A 491 5.12 20.23 -23.68
C ARG A 491 5.59 19.98 -25.12
N ASN A 492 6.52 19.04 -25.30
CA ASN A 492 7.02 18.63 -26.62
C ASN A 492 6.04 17.65 -27.30
N ARG A 493 5.25 18.14 -28.27
CA ARG A 493 4.25 17.33 -29.01
C ARG A 493 4.85 16.18 -29.80
N LEU A 494 6.12 16.27 -30.19
CA LEU A 494 6.77 15.28 -31.06
C LEU A 494 7.32 14.05 -30.31
N ARG A 495 7.27 14.01 -28.96
CA ARG A 495 7.84 12.96 -28.08
C ARG A 495 9.34 12.65 -28.31
N ILE A 496 10.01 13.41 -29.16
CA ILE A 496 11.43 13.30 -29.50
C ILE A 496 12.16 14.49 -28.88
N CYS A 497 13.09 14.22 -27.98
CA CYS A 497 13.91 15.27 -27.37
C CYS A 497 15.03 15.67 -28.33
N ARG A 498 15.07 16.96 -28.70
CA ARG A 498 16.17 17.52 -29.48
C ARG A 498 17.41 17.57 -28.59
N LYS A 499 18.54 17.11 -29.11
CA LYS A 499 19.83 17.18 -28.38
C LYS A 499 20.11 18.64 -27.97
N PRO A 500 20.60 18.90 -26.74
CA PRO A 500 21.12 17.93 -25.76
C PRO A 500 20.07 17.39 -24.74
N LEU A 501 18.77 17.62 -24.96
CA LEU A 501 17.73 17.18 -24.02
C LEU A 501 17.46 15.68 -24.12
N VAL A 502 17.02 15.09 -23.02
CA VAL A 502 16.63 13.68 -22.89
C VAL A 502 15.23 13.56 -22.28
N PRO A 503 14.49 12.46 -22.53
CA PRO A 503 13.22 12.23 -21.85
C PRO A 503 13.46 12.05 -20.35
N ARG A 504 12.66 12.72 -19.52
CA ARG A 504 12.79 12.70 -18.06
C ARG A 504 12.59 11.31 -17.45
N LYS A 505 11.64 10.52 -18.00
CA LYS A 505 11.35 9.13 -17.58
C LYS A 505 11.16 8.98 -16.07
N ALA A 506 10.37 9.85 -15.44
CA ALA A 506 9.94 9.64 -14.06
C ALA A 506 9.15 8.32 -13.91
N PHE A 507 8.40 7.95 -14.96
CA PHE A 507 7.68 6.69 -15.11
C PHE A 507 7.55 6.39 -16.63
N PRO A 508 7.09 5.20 -17.06
CA PRO A 508 7.13 4.78 -18.48
C PRO A 508 6.53 5.77 -19.49
N SER A 509 5.42 6.42 -19.14
CA SER A 509 4.72 7.38 -20.00
C SER A 509 5.18 8.84 -19.84
N ASP A 510 6.19 9.12 -19.01
CA ASP A 510 6.76 10.46 -18.82
C ASP A 510 7.82 10.77 -19.88
N HIS A 511 7.40 11.50 -20.92
CA HIS A 511 8.23 11.85 -22.07
C HIS A 511 8.59 13.34 -22.14
N VAL A 512 8.47 14.08 -21.03
CA VAL A 512 8.88 15.50 -20.98
C VAL A 512 10.39 15.57 -21.23
N CYS A 513 10.82 16.49 -22.09
CA CYS A 513 12.24 16.66 -22.41
C CYS A 513 12.91 17.58 -21.40
N VAL A 514 14.01 17.11 -20.80
CA VAL A 514 14.75 17.79 -19.75
C VAL A 514 16.25 17.69 -19.98
N THR A 515 17.05 18.42 -19.20
CA THR A 515 18.51 18.30 -19.24
C THR A 515 18.96 16.95 -18.66
N GLN A 516 20.19 16.52 -18.98
CA GLN A 516 20.77 15.30 -18.40
C GLN A 516 20.84 15.36 -16.86
N LYS A 517 21.09 16.55 -16.30
CA LYS A 517 21.10 16.80 -14.85
C LYS A 517 19.72 16.55 -14.24
N GLU A 518 18.68 17.10 -14.85
CA GLU A 518 17.30 16.96 -14.38
C GLU A 518 16.80 15.50 -14.50
N PHE A 519 17.21 14.80 -15.55
CA PHE A 519 16.99 13.35 -15.67
C PHE A 519 17.62 12.61 -14.48
N ALA A 520 18.90 12.86 -14.18
CA ALA A 520 19.59 12.19 -13.07
C ALA A 520 18.92 12.47 -11.71
N ILE A 521 18.50 13.71 -11.44
CA ILE A 521 17.74 14.07 -10.23
C ILE A 521 16.44 13.28 -10.14
N THR A 522 15.68 13.21 -11.24
CA THR A 522 14.41 12.45 -11.26
C THR A 522 14.63 10.97 -10.96
N GLN A 523 15.70 10.36 -11.49
CA GLN A 523 16.00 8.96 -11.22
C GLN A 523 16.42 8.73 -9.77
N GLN A 524 17.14 9.68 -9.18
CA GLN A 524 17.47 9.63 -7.75
C GLN A 524 16.20 9.75 -6.87
N GLU A 525 15.31 10.70 -7.16
CA GLU A 525 14.02 10.85 -6.47
C GLU A 525 13.21 9.55 -6.50
N ASN A 526 13.21 8.84 -7.64
CA ASN A 526 12.57 7.54 -7.77
C ASN A 526 13.24 6.48 -6.87
N ALA A 527 14.56 6.34 -6.95
CA ALA A 527 15.31 5.34 -6.18
C ALA A 527 15.20 5.55 -4.66
N GLU A 528 15.06 6.80 -4.22
CA GLU A 528 15.03 7.18 -2.81
C GLU A 528 13.62 7.49 -2.30
N SER A 529 12.57 7.25 -3.10
CA SER A 529 11.18 7.60 -2.76
C SER A 529 10.76 7.08 -1.38
N HIS A 530 11.12 5.84 -1.07
CA HIS A 530 10.83 5.18 0.20
C HIS A 530 11.34 5.95 1.44
N LYS A 531 12.46 6.68 1.34
CA LYS A 531 13.06 7.41 2.46
C LYS A 531 12.21 8.59 2.93
N ASN A 532 11.40 9.15 2.02
CA ASN A 532 10.61 10.34 2.25
C ASN A 532 9.12 10.03 2.48
N MET A 533 8.73 8.75 2.41
CA MET A 533 7.38 8.26 2.69
C MET A 533 7.23 7.92 4.17
N LYS A 534 6.17 8.42 4.80
CA LYS A 534 5.94 8.32 6.25
C LYS A 534 5.56 6.91 6.71
N TYR A 535 4.80 6.18 5.88
CA TYR A 535 4.19 4.90 6.24
C TYR A 535 4.59 3.76 5.30
N HIS A 536 5.82 3.80 4.77
CA HIS A 536 6.35 2.78 3.87
C HIS A 536 6.67 1.42 4.55
N LEU A 537 5.99 1.11 5.65
CA LEU A 537 6.09 -0.18 6.32
C LEU A 537 5.24 -1.23 5.56
N PHE A 538 5.36 -2.48 5.98
CA PHE A 538 4.55 -3.56 5.41
C PHE A 538 3.08 -3.39 5.82
N PHE A 539 2.19 -3.62 4.87
CA PHE A 539 0.75 -3.50 5.08
C PHE A 539 0.15 -4.89 5.31
N ASN A 540 -0.75 -5.04 6.29
CA ASN A 540 -1.35 -6.29 6.75
C ASN A 540 -0.36 -7.32 7.31
N GLY A 541 0.59 -6.85 8.13
CA GLY A 541 1.71 -7.63 8.67
C GLY A 541 1.39 -9.06 9.11
N GLU A 542 1.77 -10.05 8.31
CA GLU A 542 1.77 -11.44 8.79
C GLU A 542 2.92 -12.32 8.35
N GLU A 543 3.71 -11.89 7.38
CA GLU A 543 4.98 -12.54 7.13
C GLU A 543 6.02 -11.87 8.00
N THR A 544 6.62 -12.61 8.93
CA THR A 544 7.91 -12.21 9.51
C THR A 544 8.80 -11.82 8.34
N ILE A 545 9.04 -10.52 8.23
CA ILE A 545 10.01 -9.94 7.32
C ILE A 545 11.36 -10.38 7.89
N ALA A 546 11.74 -11.63 7.64
CA ALA A 546 13.10 -12.09 7.88
C ALA A 546 13.97 -11.28 6.91
N LEU A 547 14.72 -10.33 7.48
CA LEU A 547 15.83 -9.64 6.84
C LEU A 547 16.95 -10.64 6.55
#